data_AF-A0A1F6V9M9-F1
#
_entry.id   AF-A0A1F6V9M9-F1
#
_cell.length_a   1.000
_cell.length_b   1.000
_cell.length_c   1.000
_cell.angle_alpha   90.00
_cell.angle_beta   90.00
_cell.angle_gamma   90.00
#
_symmetry.space_group_name_H-M   'P 1'
#
loop_
_entity.id
_entity.type
_entity.pdbx_description
1 polymer ?
#
loop_
_entity_poly.entity_id
_entity_poly.type
_entity_poly.pdbx_seq_one_letter_code
_entity_poly.pdbx_strand_id
1 'polypeptide(L)' 'MLKERKYTIETEQETDGKWIAEVLEIPGVLAYGATLEQAQANAEVLALRVLAEEMEENKGATVLGFSSIAFLLS' A
#
# COMPACT_ATOMS: atom_id res chain seq x y z
N MET A 1 13.50 11.36 16.36
CA MET A 1 12.04 11.24 16.26
C MET A 1 11.75 10.20 15.19
N LEU A 2 11.21 9.03 15.54
CA LEU A 2 10.89 7.96 14.58
C LEU A 2 9.59 8.33 13.86
N LYS A 3 9.52 8.16 12.54
CA LYS A 3 8.34 8.53 11.75
C LYS A 3 7.46 7.28 11.56
N GLU A 4 6.18 7.38 11.90
CA GLU A 4 5.18 6.36 11.55
C GLU A 4 4.58 6.74 10.19
N ARG A 5 4.36 5.76 9.31
CA ARG A 5 3.61 5.95 8.07
C ARG A 5 2.31 5.16 8.14
N LYS A 6 1.20 5.85 7.91
CA LYS A 6 -0.14 5.27 7.80
C LYS A 6 -0.59 5.40 6.36
N TYR A 7 -1.18 4.33 5.85
CA TYR A 7 -1.71 4.24 4.51
C TYR A 7 -3.18 3.89 4.59
N THR A 8 -3.98 4.49 3.73
CA THR A 8 -5.42 4.27 3.65
C THR A 8 -5.71 3.43 2.41
N ILE A 9 -6.41 2.32 2.59
CA ILE A 9 -6.87 1.47 1.52
C ILE A 9 -8.35 1.77 1.29
N GLU A 10 -8.66 2.36 0.14
CA GLU A 10 -10.02 2.50 -0.36
C GLU A 10 -10.34 1.32 -1.26
N THR A 11 -11.57 0.79 -1.14
CA THR A 11 -11.99 -0.37 -1.92
C THR A 11 -13.32 -0.14 -2.60
N GLU A 12 -13.43 -0.62 -3.83
CA GLU A 12 -14.67 -0.58 -4.61
C GLU A 12 -14.95 -1.95 -5.20
N GLN A 13 -16.24 -2.29 -5.38
CA GLN A 13 -16.64 -3.46 -6.14
C GLN A 13 -17.11 -3.03 -7.52
N GLU A 14 -16.47 -3.58 -8.54
CA GLU A 14 -16.77 -3.34 -9.95
C GLU A 14 -18.10 -3.98 -10.38
N THR A 15 -18.62 -3.53 -11.51
CA THR A 15 -19.87 -4.07 -12.09
C THR A 15 -19.79 -5.55 -12.48
N ASP A 16 -18.58 -6.09 -12.69
CA ASP A 16 -18.32 -7.50 -12.98
C ASP A 16 -18.11 -8.35 -11.70
N GLY A 17 -18.24 -7.72 -10.53
CA GLY A 17 -18.13 -8.35 -9.22
C GLY A 17 -16.70 -8.45 -8.68
N LYS A 18 -15.67 -8.04 -9.44
CA LYS A 18 -14.29 -7.97 -8.94
C LYS A 18 -14.14 -6.82 -7.95
N TRP A 19 -13.18 -6.98 -7.04
CA TRP A 19 -12.80 -5.94 -6.10
C TRP A 19 -11.55 -5.23 -6.58
N ILE A 20 -11.50 -3.93 -6.36
CA ILE A 20 -10.35 -3.07 -6.57
C ILE A 20 -10.00 -2.42 -5.23
N ALA A 21 -8.70 -2.31 -4.94
CA ALA A 21 -8.19 -1.66 -3.73
C ALA A 21 -7.07 -0.70 -4.12
N GLU A 22 -7.17 0.55 -3.67
CA GLU A 22 -6.21 1.63 -3.93
C GLU A 22 -5.58 2.11 -2.64
N VAL A 23 -4.26 2.31 -2.64
CA VAL A 23 -3.54 2.94 -1.53
C VAL A 23 -3.41 4.44 -1.82
N LEU A 24 -4.20 5.27 -1.13
CA LEU A 24 -4.39 6.69 -1.47
C LEU A 24 -3.10 7.52 -1.38
N GLU A 25 -2.17 7.15 -0.49
CA GLU A 25 -0.92 7.88 -0.29
C GLU A 25 0.20 7.45 -1.24
N ILE A 26 0.02 6.40 -2.06
CA ILE A 26 1.00 5.95 -3.04
C ILE A 26 0.36 5.88 -4.44
N PRO A 27 0.46 6.95 -5.25
CA PRO A 27 -0.14 7.00 -6.57
C PRO A 27 0.27 5.81 -7.44
N GLY A 28 -0.72 5.15 -8.04
CA GLY A 28 -0.49 3.99 -8.90
C GLY A 28 -0.41 2.65 -8.16
N VAL A 29 -0.50 2.63 -6.83
CA VAL A 29 -0.70 1.39 -6.07
C VAL A 29 -2.17 1.07 -6.02
N LEU A 30 -2.58 0.24 -6.96
CA LEU A 30 -3.94 -0.26 -7.09
C LEU A 30 -3.88 -1.72 -7.52
N ALA A 31 -4.72 -2.56 -6.91
CA ALA A 31 -4.75 -3.98 -7.19
C ALA A 31 -6.16 -4.56 -7.20
N TYR A 32 -6.35 -5.57 -8.04
CA TYR A 32 -7.59 -6.31 -8.14
C TYR A 32 -7.57 -7.59 -7.31
N GLY A 33 -8.76 -8.03 -6.89
CA GLY A 33 -8.99 -9.31 -6.23
C GLY A 33 -10.35 -9.90 -6.60
N ALA A 34 -10.48 -11.23 -6.48
CA ALA A 34 -11.78 -11.88 -6.60
C ALA A 34 -12.66 -11.63 -5.37
N THR A 35 -12.05 -11.28 -4.24
CA THR A 35 -12.72 -10.87 -2.99
C THR A 35 -12.11 -9.56 -2.47
N LEU A 36 -12.81 -8.91 -1.54
CA LEU A 36 -12.34 -7.70 -0.86
C LEU A 36 -10.97 -7.92 -0.21
N GLU A 37 -10.81 -9.01 0.54
CA GLU A 37 -9.57 -9.35 1.26
C GLU A 37 -8.42 -9.60 0.29
N GLN A 38 -8.72 -10.21 -0.86
CA GLN A 38 -7.71 -10.45 -1.88
C GLN A 38 -7.26 -9.15 -2.55
N ALA A 39 -8.17 -8.22 -2.82
CA ALA A 39 -7.83 -6.92 -3.37
C ALA A 39 -6.95 -6.13 -2.37
N GLN A 40 -7.36 -6.07 -1.11
CA GLN A 40 -6.60 -5.42 -0.03
C GLN A 40 -5.20 -6.00 0.12
N ALA A 41 -5.08 -7.33 0.24
CA ALA A 41 -3.78 -8.00 0.38
C ALA A 41 -2.87 -7.75 -0.83
N ASN A 42 -3.42 -7.74 -2.04
CA ASN A 42 -2.65 -7.46 -3.25
C ASN A 42 -2.17 -5.99 -3.27
N ALA A 43 -3.00 -5.05 -2.82
CA ALA A 43 -2.64 -3.64 -2.72
C ALA A 43 -1.55 -3.40 -1.66
N GLU A 44 -1.64 -4.06 -0.50
CA GLU A 44 -0.60 -4.03 0.54
C GLU A 44 0.74 -4.55 0.03
N VAL A 45 0.74 -5.71 -0.65
CA VAL A 45 1.97 -6.29 -1.23
C VAL A 45 2.58 -5.35 -2.27
N LEU A 46 1.76 -4.72 -3.11
CA LEU A 46 2.24 -3.77 -4.11
C LEU A 46 2.82 -2.51 -3.44
N ALA A 47 2.16 -1.96 -2.41
CA ALA A 47 2.68 -0.85 -1.62
C ALA A 47 4.04 -1.18 -1.01
N LEU A 48 4.17 -2.34 -0.37
CA LEU A 48 5.43 -2.77 0.26
C LEU A 48 6.58 -2.87 -0.76
N ARG A 49 6.29 -3.30 -2.00
CA ARG A 49 7.30 -3.34 -3.08
C ARG A 49 7.75 -1.94 -3.50
N VAL A 50 6.80 -1.02 -3.71
CA VAL A 50 7.13 0.37 -4.06
C VAL A 50 7.96 1.01 -2.94
N LEU A 51 7.58 0.80 -1.68
CA LEU A 51 8.33 1.30 -0.54
C LEU A 51 9.73 0.69 -0.43
N ALA A 52 9.90 -0.58 -0.78
CA ALA A 52 11.22 -1.21 -0.83
C ALA A 52 12.07 -0.61 -1.96
N GLU A 53 11.51 -0.39 -3.14
CA GLU A 53 12.20 0.26 -4.26
C GLU A 53 12.63 1.70 -3.91
N GLU A 54 11.74 2.49 -3.30
CA GLU A 54 12.09 3.82 -2.76
C GLU A 54 13.28 3.77 -1.79
N MET A 55 13.36 2.73 -0.95
CA MET A 55 14.47 2.55 -0.02
C MET A 55 15.78 2.16 -0.72
N GLU A 56 15.70 1.36 -1.78
CA GLU A 56 16.87 0.91 -2.55
C GLU A 56 17.45 2.00 -3.44
N GLU A 57 16.60 2.84 -4.05
CA GLU A 57 17.02 3.97 -4.89
C GLU A 57 17.67 5.09 -4.05
N ASN A 58 17.22 5.28 -2.81
CA ASN A 58 17.65 6.36 -1.93
C ASN A 58 18.95 6.05 -1.14
N LYS A 59 19.93 5.39 -1.78
CA LYS A 59 21.21 4.90 -1.22
C LYS A 59 21.97 5.96 -0.41
N GLY A 60 21.61 6.16 0.85
CA GLY A 60 22.32 7.05 1.79
C GLY A 60 21.45 7.94 2.68
N ALA A 61 20.15 8.06 2.41
CA ALA A 61 19.24 8.64 3.40
C ALA A 61 18.99 7.56 4.46
N THR A 62 19.87 7.50 5.46
CA THR A 62 19.74 6.82 6.75
C THR A 62 18.49 5.94 6.86
N VAL A 63 18.68 4.62 6.91
CA VAL A 63 17.65 3.60 7.24
C VAL A 63 16.94 3.81 8.61
N LEU A 64 17.07 4.98 9.24
CA LEU A 64 16.30 5.45 10.39
C LEU A 64 15.09 6.25 9.88
N GLY A 65 14.12 5.57 9.29
CA GLY A 65 12.94 6.22 8.71
C GLY A 65 11.61 5.79 9.30
N PHE A 66 11.37 4.47 9.45
CA PHE A 66 10.06 3.94 9.79
C PHE A 66 10.18 2.90 10.90
N SER A 67 9.53 3.14 12.03
CA SER A 67 9.42 2.13 13.10
C SER A 67 8.26 1.16 12.88
N SER A 68 7.26 1.57 12.09
CA SER A 68 6.05 0.81 11.81
C SER A 68 5.37 1.34 10.53
N ILE A 69 4.73 0.44 9.79
CA ILE A 69 3.83 0.71 8.67
C ILE A 69 2.46 0.17 9.08
N ALA A 70 1.40 0.97 8.95
CA ALA A 70 0.03 0.55 9.22
C ALA A 70 -0.88 0.87 8.04
N PHE A 71 -1.71 -0.09 7.66
CA PHE A 71 -2.78 0.08 6.67
C PHE A 71 -4.12 0.22 7.40
N LEU A 72 -4.91 1.23 7.02
CA LEU A 72 -6.24 1.51 7.53
C LEU A 72 -7.24 1.23 6.41
N LEU A 73 -8.27 0.45 6.73
CA LEU A 73 -9.36 0.13 5.80
C LEU A 73 -10.46 1.18 5.97
N SER A 74 -10.92 1.78 4.87
CA SER A 74 -12.00 2.77 4.85
C SER A 74 -13.35 2.18 4.42
#